data_AF-A0A938NIV7-F1
#
_entry.id   AF-A0A938NIV7-F1
#
_cell.length_a   1.000
_cell.length_b   1.000
_cell.length_c   1.000
_cell.angle_alpha   90.00
_cell.angle_beta   90.00
_cell.angle_gamma   90.00
#
_symmetry.space_group_name_H-M   'P 1'
#
loop_
_entity.id
_entity.type
_entity.pdbx_description
1 polymer ?
#
loop_
_entity_poly.entity_id
_entity_poly.type
_entity_poly.pdbx_seq_one_letter_code
_entity_poly.pdbx_strand_id
1 'polypeptide(L)'
;MRVIGLMSGTSGDGVDAALVSIRGTGLDLKVVPLAFVPTPYPAGLQQRVLDAALGGTVAEICHLNALLGEWFAKAARRVVMRAGLTLSDVHLIGSHGQTLHHLPKPRREPGVGPIRSTLQIAEPAIIAERTGITTVADFRPRDLAAGGQGAPLAPYVHYLLFKHRRRSRLIVNLGGISNVTYLPAWGALPSLRAFDTGPGNMVLDALVSRLTKGTQS
;
A
#
# COMPACT_ATOMS: atom_id res chain seq x y z
N MET A 1 14.48 3.74 14.64
CA MET A 1 14.87 3.40 13.26
C MET A 1 14.25 4.39 12.29
N ARG A 2 14.92 4.65 11.15
CA ARG A 2 14.32 5.38 10.02
C ARG A 2 13.88 4.38 8.96
N VAL A 3 12.61 4.44 8.57
CA VAL A 3 11.98 3.46 7.67
C VAL A 3 11.27 4.21 6.55
N ILE A 4 11.44 3.73 5.32
CA ILE A 4 10.66 4.19 4.17
C ILE A 4 9.45 3.27 4.01
N GLY A 5 8.25 3.84 3.92
CA GLY A 5 7.07 3.15 3.40
C GLY A 5 6.85 3.52 1.93
N LEU A 6 6.67 2.52 1.07
CA LEU A 6 6.35 2.68 -0.34
C LEU A 6 4.99 2.06 -0.66
N MET A 7 4.15 2.78 -1.39
CA MET A 7 2.84 2.31 -1.81
C MET A 7 2.46 2.87 -3.18
N SER A 8 1.83 2.06 -4.01
CA SER A 8 1.11 2.53 -5.18
C SER A 8 -0.33 2.01 -5.11
N GLY A 9 -1.28 2.94 -5.15
CA GLY A 9 -2.71 2.64 -5.01
C GLY A 9 -3.28 1.92 -6.23
N THR A 10 -4.55 1.48 -6.14
CA THR A 10 -5.22 0.84 -7.28
C THR A 10 -5.52 1.80 -8.44
N SER A 11 -5.42 3.11 -8.22
CA SER A 11 -5.44 4.12 -9.30
C SER A 11 -4.23 4.01 -10.23
N GLY A 12 -3.13 3.40 -9.77
CA GLY A 12 -1.90 3.23 -10.55
C GLY A 12 -1.33 4.56 -11.04
N ASP A 13 -1.54 5.65 -10.30
CA ASP A 13 -1.13 7.01 -10.66
C ASP A 13 0.34 7.30 -10.32
N GLY A 14 0.93 6.56 -9.38
CA GLY A 14 2.33 6.70 -9.02
C GLY A 14 2.72 5.99 -7.73
N VAL A 15 3.95 6.25 -7.27
CA VAL A 15 4.47 5.74 -6.00
C VAL A 15 4.48 6.84 -4.95
N ASP A 16 3.77 6.60 -3.86
CA ASP A 16 3.91 7.37 -2.64
C ASP A 16 5.05 6.82 -1.79
N ALA A 17 5.98 7.70 -1.41
CA ALA A 17 7.07 7.38 -0.51
C ALA A 17 7.00 8.25 0.75
N ALA A 18 6.94 7.59 1.91
CA ALA A 18 6.98 8.24 3.22
C ALA A 18 8.22 7.80 3.99
N LEU A 19 9.06 8.73 4.42
CA LEU A 19 10.14 8.45 5.34
C LEU A 19 9.70 8.81 6.76
N VAL A 20 9.78 7.84 7.67
CA VAL A 20 9.35 8.00 9.07
C VAL A 20 10.46 7.60 10.04
N SER A 21 10.50 8.25 11.19
CA SER A 21 11.22 7.78 12.37
C SER A 21 10.28 6.96 13.25
N ILE A 22 10.61 5.69 13.47
CA ILE A 22 9.87 4.78 14.35
C ILE A 22 10.68 4.52 15.62
N ARG A 23 10.02 4.66 16.78
CA ARG A 23 10.57 4.36 18.10
C ARG A 23 9.53 3.60 18.93
N GLY A 24 10.00 2.75 19.84
CA GLY A 24 9.11 1.91 20.67
C GLY A 24 8.47 0.77 19.89
N THR A 25 7.64 -0.01 20.58
CA THR A 25 6.95 -1.20 20.06
C THR A 25 5.58 -1.31 20.72
N GLY A 26 4.64 -2.04 20.09
CA GLY A 26 3.31 -2.22 20.66
C GLY A 26 2.60 -0.89 20.89
N LEU A 27 1.96 -0.72 22.05
CA LEU A 27 1.21 0.49 22.38
C LEU A 27 2.09 1.73 22.67
N ASP A 28 3.39 1.54 22.86
CA ASP A 28 4.37 2.63 23.02
C ASP A 28 4.98 3.07 21.69
N LEU A 29 4.48 2.54 20.57
CA LEU A 29 4.94 2.89 19.23
C LEU A 29 4.74 4.38 18.95
N LYS A 30 5.82 5.05 18.57
CA LYS A 30 5.83 6.44 18.11
C LYS A 30 6.35 6.49 16.68
N VAL A 31 5.56 7.11 15.80
CA VAL A 31 5.90 7.31 14.39
C VAL A 31 5.92 8.81 14.12
N VAL A 32 7.07 9.32 13.68
CA VAL A 32 7.27 10.73 13.33
C VAL A 32 7.55 10.82 11.83
N PRO A 33 6.67 11.44 11.03
CA PRO A 33 6.95 11.72 9.62
C PRO A 33 8.15 12.64 9.47
N LEU A 34 9.07 12.29 8.58
CA LEU A 34 10.26 13.09 8.26
C LEU A 34 10.15 13.72 6.87
N ALA A 35 9.67 12.96 5.89
CA ALA A 35 9.38 13.45 4.54
C ALA A 35 8.32 12.59 3.86
N PHE A 36 7.64 13.19 2.89
CA PHE A 36 6.71 12.53 1.99
C PHE A 36 6.94 13.03 0.57
N VAL A 37 6.95 12.13 -0.41
CA VAL A 37 7.11 12.45 -1.82
C VAL A 37 6.20 11.55 -2.66
N PRO A 38 5.23 12.12 -3.40
CA PRO A 38 4.57 11.42 -4.48
C PRO A 38 5.46 11.40 -5.73
N THR A 39 5.48 10.26 -6.42
CA THR A 39 6.22 10.06 -7.67
C THR A 39 5.24 9.57 -8.74
N PRO A 40 4.60 10.48 -9.49
CA PRO A 40 3.62 10.11 -10.49
C PRO A 40 4.27 9.29 -11.61
N TYR A 41 3.54 8.29 -12.10
CA TYR A 41 3.92 7.60 -13.33
C TYR A 41 3.62 8.47 -14.55
N PRO A 42 4.40 8.34 -15.64
CA PRO A 42 3.97 8.83 -16.94
C PRO A 42 2.65 8.17 -17.33
N ALA A 43 1.76 8.91 -18.02
CA ALA A 43 0.44 8.42 -18.40
C ALA A 43 0.47 7.06 -19.12
N GLY A 44 1.45 6.83 -20.01
CA GLY A 44 1.61 5.55 -20.69
C GLY A 44 1.95 4.38 -19.76
N LEU A 45 2.66 4.63 -18.65
CA LEU A 45 2.95 3.60 -17.65
C LEU A 45 1.73 3.33 -16.77
N GLN A 46 1.01 4.37 -16.34
CA GLN A 46 -0.26 4.21 -15.62
C GLN A 46 -1.23 3.35 -16.42
N GLN A 47 -1.43 3.65 -17.71
CA GLN A 47 -2.33 2.88 -18.57
C GLN A 47 -1.90 1.41 -18.66
N ARG A 48 -0.60 1.12 -18.84
CA ARG A 48 -0.08 -0.26 -18.84
C ARG A 48 -0.38 -1.01 -17.55
N VAL A 49 -0.28 -0.35 -16.39
CA VAL A 49 -0.61 -0.95 -15.10
C VAL A 49 -2.10 -1.30 -15.02
N LEU A 50 -2.97 -0.38 -15.46
CA LEU A 50 -4.43 -0.59 -15.48
C LEU A 50 -4.81 -1.72 -16.43
N ASP A 51 -4.25 -1.75 -17.63
CA ASP A 51 -4.48 -2.80 -18.62
C ASP A 51 -4.01 -4.17 -18.11
N ALA A 52 -2.84 -4.20 -17.45
CA ALA A 52 -2.30 -5.42 -16.86
C ALA A 52 -3.20 -5.98 -15.75
N ALA A 53 -3.84 -5.11 -14.96
CA ALA A 53 -4.78 -5.53 -13.91
C ALA A 53 -6.08 -6.13 -14.48
N LEU A 54 -6.49 -5.73 -15.69
CA LEU A 54 -7.69 -6.24 -16.37
C LEU A 54 -7.44 -7.56 -17.11
N GLY A 55 -6.24 -7.77 -17.65
CA GLY A 55 -5.96 -8.97 -18.45
C GLY A 55 -4.54 -9.06 -19.00
N GLY A 56 -3.54 -8.53 -18.29
CA GLY A 56 -2.15 -8.57 -18.74
C GLY A 56 -1.64 -10.00 -18.98
N THR A 57 -0.77 -10.15 -19.98
CA THR A 57 -0.07 -11.42 -20.20
C THR A 57 0.96 -11.67 -19.10
N VAL A 58 1.32 -12.93 -18.86
CA VAL A 58 2.39 -13.28 -17.91
C VAL A 58 3.70 -12.55 -18.23
N ALA A 59 4.03 -12.41 -19.51
CA ALA A 59 5.23 -11.68 -19.96
C ALA A 59 5.17 -10.20 -19.59
N GLU A 60 4.02 -9.53 -19.80
CA GLU A 60 3.87 -8.11 -19.44
C GLU A 60 3.89 -7.91 -17.92
N ILE A 61 3.21 -8.78 -17.15
CA ILE A 61 3.21 -8.72 -15.69
C ILE A 61 4.63 -8.92 -15.14
N CYS A 62 5.39 -9.86 -15.69
CA CYS A 62 6.79 -10.10 -15.33
C CYS A 62 7.65 -8.86 -15.59
N HIS A 63 7.50 -8.25 -16.77
CA HIS A 63 8.24 -7.04 -17.11
C HIS A 63 7.83 -5.84 -16.25
N LEU A 64 6.53 -5.62 -16.03
CA LEU A 64 6.02 -4.56 -15.17
C LEU A 64 6.49 -4.73 -13.72
N ASN A 65 6.59 -5.96 -13.21
CA ASN A 65 7.14 -6.21 -11.87
C ASN A 65 8.55 -5.63 -11.74
N ALA A 66 9.41 -5.87 -12.73
CA ALA A 66 10.77 -5.33 -12.74
C ALA A 66 10.77 -3.80 -12.93
N LEU A 67 10.01 -3.29 -13.91
CA LEU A 67 9.93 -1.87 -14.21
C LEU A 67 9.43 -1.05 -13.02
N LEU A 68 8.39 -1.52 -12.33
CA LEU A 68 7.89 -0.83 -11.14
C LEU A 68 8.87 -0.93 -9.97
N GLY A 69 9.68 -1.99 -9.87
CA GLY A 69 10.79 -2.04 -8.92
C GLY A 69 11.75 -0.85 -9.06
N GLU A 70 12.10 -0.47 -10.30
CA GLU A 70 12.93 0.72 -10.58
C GLU A 70 12.23 2.03 -10.18
N TRP A 71 10.93 2.16 -10.43
CA TRP A 71 10.14 3.33 -10.01
C TRP A 71 10.04 3.46 -8.49
N PHE A 72 9.85 2.35 -7.79
CA PHE A 72 9.81 2.30 -6.34
C PHE A 72 11.18 2.65 -5.72
N ALA A 73 12.27 2.13 -6.30
CA ALA A 73 13.63 2.52 -5.90
C ALA A 73 13.88 4.01 -6.11
N LYS A 74 13.44 4.56 -7.24
CA LYS A 74 13.51 6.00 -7.52
C LYS A 74 12.73 6.81 -6.47
N ALA A 75 11.52 6.40 -6.12
CA ALA A 75 10.71 7.07 -5.09
C ALA A 75 11.39 7.03 -3.72
N ALA A 76 11.98 5.90 -3.33
CA ALA A 76 12.76 5.75 -2.10
C ALA A 76 13.94 6.72 -2.04
N ARG A 77 14.73 6.82 -3.11
CA ARG A 77 15.83 7.79 -3.21
C ARG A 77 15.33 9.23 -3.09
N ARG A 78 14.22 9.57 -3.75
CA ARG A 78 13.64 10.92 -3.72
C ARG A 78 13.18 11.34 -2.32
N VAL A 79 12.52 10.46 -1.56
CA VAL A 79 12.05 10.82 -0.21
C VAL A 79 13.21 11.01 0.77
N VAL A 80 14.30 10.25 0.61
CA VAL A 80 15.52 10.42 1.40
C VAL A 80 16.20 11.75 1.11
N MET A 81 16.38 12.10 -0.17
CA MET A 81 16.90 13.42 -0.55
C MET A 81 16.01 14.56 -0.04
N ARG A 82 14.68 14.40 -0.12
CA ARG A 82 13.71 15.40 0.38
C ARG A 82 13.85 15.66 1.88
N ALA A 83 14.25 14.65 2.64
CA ALA A 83 14.51 14.74 4.07
C ALA A 83 15.91 15.30 4.41
N GLY A 84 16.76 15.56 3.42
CA GLY A 84 18.14 16.00 3.64
C GLY A 84 19.05 14.91 4.21
N LEU A 85 18.75 13.64 3.93
CA LEU A 85 19.49 12.47 4.44
C LEU A 85 20.15 11.70 3.29
N THR A 86 20.97 10.70 3.63
CA THR A 86 21.54 9.73 2.68
C THR A 86 20.87 8.36 2.83
N LEU A 87 21.06 7.46 1.85
CA LEU A 87 20.50 6.11 1.93
C LEU A 87 21.03 5.33 3.15
N SER A 88 22.27 5.60 3.57
CA SER A 88 22.88 5.01 4.77
C SER A 88 22.22 5.43 6.09
N ASP A 89 21.41 6.50 6.11
CA ASP A 89 20.62 6.89 7.28
C ASP A 89 19.36 6.02 7.48
N VAL A 90 18.97 5.27 6.46
CA VAL A 90 17.73 4.49 6.42
C VAL A 90 18.02 3.04 6.72
N HIS A 91 17.18 2.47 7.59
CA HIS A 91 17.42 1.12 8.14
C HIS A 91 16.61 0.05 7.40
N LEU A 92 15.46 0.44 6.84
CA LEU A 92 14.50 -0.50 6.26
C LEU A 92 13.61 0.19 5.23
N ILE A 93 13.20 -0.55 4.21
CA ILE A 93 12.10 -0.20 3.32
C ILE A 93 10.96 -1.20 3.56
N GLY A 94 9.74 -0.71 3.77
CA GLY A 94 8.51 -1.47 3.69
C GLY A 94 7.79 -1.13 2.39
N SER A 95 7.73 -2.08 1.44
CA SER A 95 7.10 -1.87 0.13
C SER A 95 5.82 -2.67 -0.01
N HIS A 96 4.70 -1.98 -0.13
CA HIS A 96 3.43 -2.63 -0.49
C HIS A 96 3.44 -3.13 -1.94
N GLY A 97 4.12 -2.42 -2.84
CA GLY A 97 4.01 -2.62 -4.28
C GLY A 97 2.74 -2.01 -4.88
N GLN A 98 2.42 -2.44 -6.10
CA GLN A 98 1.22 -2.15 -6.86
C GLN A 98 0.34 -3.39 -6.90
N THR A 99 -0.89 -3.33 -6.42
CA THR A 99 -1.83 -4.45 -6.57
C THR A 99 -2.29 -4.56 -8.01
N LEU A 100 -2.11 -5.72 -8.64
CA LEU A 100 -2.76 -6.06 -9.92
C LEU A 100 -4.05 -6.84 -9.70
N HIS A 101 -4.06 -7.77 -8.75
CA HIS A 101 -5.24 -8.61 -8.53
C HIS A 101 -5.39 -9.01 -7.05
N HIS A 102 -6.63 -9.12 -6.59
CA HIS A 102 -6.95 -9.47 -5.21
C HIS A 102 -8.24 -10.30 -5.14
N LEU A 103 -8.11 -11.55 -4.69
CA LEU A 103 -9.17 -12.54 -4.59
C LEU A 103 -9.29 -13.05 -3.15
N PRO A 104 -9.88 -12.26 -2.23
CA PRO A 104 -10.02 -12.64 -0.83
C PRO A 104 -11.13 -13.66 -0.59
N LYS A 105 -12.05 -13.82 -1.55
CA LYS A 105 -13.06 -14.88 -1.53
C LYS A 105 -12.40 -16.18 -1.98
N PRO A 106 -12.43 -17.25 -1.17
CA PRO A 106 -11.71 -18.47 -1.50
C PRO A 106 -12.33 -19.18 -2.71
N ARG A 107 -11.48 -19.71 -3.58
CA ARG A 107 -11.83 -20.74 -4.56
C ARG A 107 -11.55 -22.11 -3.94
N ARG A 108 -12.47 -23.05 -4.09
CA ARG A 108 -12.27 -24.42 -3.58
C ARG A 108 -11.53 -25.24 -4.62
N GLU A 109 -10.36 -25.72 -4.25
CA GLU A 109 -9.54 -26.61 -5.08
C GLU A 109 -9.67 -28.05 -4.57
N PRO A 110 -10.04 -29.03 -5.41
CA PRO A 110 -10.12 -30.44 -5.02
C PRO A 110 -8.81 -30.95 -4.41
N GLY A 111 -8.90 -31.64 -3.27
CA GLY A 111 -7.73 -32.19 -2.57
C GLY A 111 -6.87 -31.19 -1.79
N VAL A 112 -7.10 -29.88 -1.92
CA VAL A 112 -6.34 -28.83 -1.22
C VAL A 112 -7.21 -28.03 -0.25
N GLY A 113 -8.42 -27.63 -0.68
CA GLY A 113 -9.35 -26.84 0.13
C GLY A 113 -9.52 -25.39 -0.37
N PRO A 114 -9.98 -24.47 0.49
CA PRO A 114 -10.26 -23.08 0.11
C PRO A 114 -8.97 -22.25 -0.04
N ILE A 115 -8.68 -21.79 -1.25
CA ILE A 115 -7.51 -20.98 -1.59
C ILE A 115 -7.91 -19.54 -1.86
N ARG A 116 -7.19 -18.61 -1.24
CA ARG A 116 -7.24 -17.16 -1.50
C ARG A 116 -5.95 -16.74 -2.18
N SER A 117 -6.00 -15.71 -2.99
CA SER A 117 -4.82 -15.23 -3.70
C SER A 117 -4.83 -13.72 -3.86
N THR A 118 -3.63 -13.16 -3.99
CA THR A 118 -3.43 -11.75 -4.28
C THR A 118 -2.08 -11.58 -4.94
N LEU A 119 -1.96 -10.58 -5.81
CA LEU A 119 -0.73 -10.28 -6.53
C LEU A 119 -0.41 -8.80 -6.39
N GLN A 120 0.70 -8.52 -5.73
CA GLN A 120 1.37 -7.23 -5.74
C GLN A 120 2.65 -7.35 -6.57
N ILE A 121 2.91 -6.35 -7.40
CA ILE A 121 4.14 -6.26 -8.20
C ILE A 121 4.93 -5.00 -7.80
N ALA A 122 6.16 -4.88 -8.32
CA ALA A 122 7.27 -4.00 -7.91
C ALA A 122 8.32 -4.79 -7.14
N GLU A 123 9.25 -5.36 -7.91
CA GLU A 123 10.21 -6.37 -7.46
C GLU A 123 11.06 -5.88 -6.27
N PRO A 124 10.90 -6.45 -5.05
CA PRO A 124 11.65 -6.03 -3.89
C PRO A 124 13.16 -6.24 -4.02
N ALA A 125 13.61 -7.24 -4.79
CA ALA A 125 15.04 -7.44 -5.05
C ALA A 125 15.66 -6.25 -5.80
N ILE A 126 14.93 -5.69 -6.77
CA ILE A 126 15.37 -4.47 -7.48
C ILE A 126 15.40 -3.28 -6.52
N ILE A 127 14.36 -3.11 -5.69
CA ILE A 127 14.33 -2.02 -4.70
C ILE A 127 15.54 -2.12 -3.76
N ALA A 128 15.81 -3.31 -3.22
CA ALA A 128 16.95 -3.55 -2.34
C ALA A 128 18.29 -3.28 -3.06
N GLU A 129 18.50 -3.83 -4.25
CA GLU A 129 19.73 -3.67 -5.02
C GLU A 129 19.99 -2.20 -5.38
N ARG A 130 18.94 -1.47 -5.80
CA ARG A 130 19.06 -0.06 -6.20
C ARG A 130 19.22 0.86 -5.00
N THR A 131 18.83 0.47 -3.79
CA THR A 131 18.91 1.35 -2.61
C THR A 131 20.01 0.97 -1.64
N GLY A 132 20.51 -0.27 -1.70
CA GLY A 132 21.38 -0.84 -0.68
C GLY A 132 20.69 -1.05 0.68
N ILE A 133 19.36 -0.94 0.74
CA ILE A 133 18.59 -1.00 1.98
C ILE A 133 17.76 -2.29 2.00
N THR A 134 17.77 -3.00 3.13
CA THR A 134 16.89 -4.15 3.34
C THR A 134 15.44 -3.78 3.04
N THR A 135 14.81 -4.53 2.16
CA THR A 135 13.43 -4.28 1.71
C THR A 135 12.53 -5.44 2.15
N VAL A 136 11.49 -5.11 2.92
CA VAL A 136 10.41 -6.02 3.30
C VAL A 136 9.20 -5.68 2.43
N ALA A 137 8.65 -6.67 1.76
CA ALA A 137 7.51 -6.51 0.86
C ALA A 137 6.52 -7.66 1.02
N ASP A 138 5.52 -7.70 0.12
CA ASP A 138 4.56 -8.81 0.02
C ASP A 138 3.76 -9.09 1.30
N PHE A 139 3.20 -8.02 1.88
CA PHE A 139 2.53 -8.10 3.18
C PHE A 139 1.21 -8.89 3.15
N ARG A 140 0.46 -8.85 2.04
CA ARG A 140 -0.92 -9.37 1.99
C ARG A 140 -0.99 -10.90 1.95
N PRO A 141 -0.13 -11.63 1.21
CA PRO A 141 -0.20 -13.09 1.19
C PRO A 141 -0.08 -13.73 2.57
N ARG A 142 0.70 -13.15 3.49
CA ARG A 142 0.82 -13.68 4.85
C ARG A 142 -0.51 -13.66 5.62
N ASP A 143 -1.31 -12.60 5.46
CA ASP A 143 -2.64 -12.52 6.09
C ASP A 143 -3.62 -13.52 5.45
N LEU A 144 -3.61 -13.65 4.12
CA LEU A 144 -4.42 -14.65 3.42
C LEU A 144 -4.08 -16.08 3.85
N ALA A 145 -2.80 -16.40 4.01
CA ALA A 145 -2.32 -17.69 4.48
C ALA A 145 -2.75 -17.98 5.92
N ALA A 146 -2.90 -16.95 6.75
CA ALA A 146 -3.44 -17.05 8.11
C ALA A 146 -4.98 -17.12 8.16
N GLY A 147 -5.65 -17.18 7.00
CA GLY A 147 -7.11 -17.23 6.90
C GLY A 147 -7.81 -15.86 6.88
N GLY A 148 -7.04 -14.77 6.86
CA GLY A 148 -7.52 -13.40 6.72
C GLY A 148 -7.98 -13.06 5.31
N GLN A 149 -8.21 -11.76 5.08
CA GLN A 149 -8.68 -11.23 3.79
C GLN A 149 -7.58 -10.50 3.01
N GLY A 150 -6.38 -10.33 3.56
CA GLY A 150 -5.28 -9.58 2.94
C GLY A 150 -5.51 -8.07 2.92
N ALA A 151 -6.65 -7.58 3.42
CA ALA A 151 -7.05 -6.19 3.46
C ALA A 151 -8.23 -5.96 4.43
N PRO A 152 -8.40 -4.75 4.98
CA PRO A 152 -7.37 -3.71 5.10
C PRO A 152 -6.35 -4.09 6.19
N LEU A 153 -5.06 -3.85 5.95
CA LEU A 153 -3.98 -4.11 6.94
C LEU A 153 -3.71 -2.91 7.87
N ALA A 154 -4.14 -1.71 7.46
CA ALA A 154 -4.02 -0.47 8.22
C ALA A 154 -4.68 -0.47 9.62
N PRO A 155 -5.78 -1.20 9.91
CA PRO A 155 -6.44 -1.17 11.22
C PRO A 155 -5.53 -1.49 12.41
N TYR A 156 -4.54 -2.36 12.22
CA TYR A 156 -3.58 -2.65 13.28
C TYR A 156 -2.72 -1.42 13.60
N VAL A 157 -2.21 -0.73 12.57
CA VAL A 157 -1.44 0.51 12.73
C VAL A 157 -2.33 1.62 13.31
N HIS A 158 -3.58 1.73 12.85
CA HIS A 158 -4.58 2.64 13.42
C HIS A 158 -4.77 2.42 14.91
N TYR A 159 -4.84 1.16 15.36
CA TYR A 159 -4.93 0.83 16.77
C TYR A 159 -3.69 1.28 17.55
N LEU A 160 -2.49 0.98 17.06
CA LEU A 160 -1.26 1.35 17.76
C LEU A 160 -1.09 2.88 17.88
N LEU A 161 -1.41 3.63 16.84
CA LEU A 161 -1.19 5.08 16.80
C LEU A 161 -2.34 5.90 17.39
N PHE A 162 -3.57 5.42 17.25
CA PHE A 162 -4.76 6.23 17.54
C PHE A 162 -5.68 5.63 18.60
N LYS A 163 -5.34 4.51 19.26
CA LYS A 163 -6.10 4.07 20.44
C LYS A 163 -6.15 5.19 21.49
N HIS A 164 -7.32 5.37 22.10
CA HIS A 164 -7.50 6.32 23.19
C HIS A 164 -8.28 5.70 24.35
N ARG A 165 -7.90 6.02 25.59
CA ARG A 165 -8.54 5.43 26.78
C ARG A 165 -9.99 5.88 26.95
N ARG A 166 -10.31 7.14 26.61
CA ARG A 166 -11.62 7.76 26.90
C ARG A 166 -12.46 8.12 25.68
N ARG A 167 -11.93 7.93 24.46
CA ARG A 167 -12.57 8.42 23.23
C ARG A 167 -12.58 7.29 22.22
N SER A 168 -13.75 7.02 21.65
CA SER A 168 -13.81 6.25 20.42
C SER A 168 -13.38 7.12 19.25
N ARG A 169 -12.76 6.53 18.24
CA ARG A 169 -12.33 7.23 17.02
C ARG A 169 -12.79 6.46 15.80
N LEU A 170 -13.18 7.20 14.77
CA LEU A 170 -13.34 6.68 13.42
C LEU A 170 -12.21 7.25 12.58
N ILE A 171 -11.49 6.38 11.90
CA ILE A 171 -10.49 6.76 10.92
C ILE A 171 -11.08 6.41 9.57
N VAL A 172 -11.25 7.43 8.73
CA VAL A 172 -11.89 7.31 7.42
C VAL A 172 -10.82 7.55 6.38
N ASN A 173 -10.57 6.56 5.54
CA ASN A 173 -9.72 6.69 4.36
C ASN A 173 -10.62 6.85 3.13
N LEU A 174 -10.45 7.95 2.40
CA LEU A 174 -11.18 8.26 1.17
C LEU A 174 -10.24 8.07 -0.04
N GLY A 175 -9.96 6.81 -0.38
CA GLY A 175 -9.21 6.44 -1.58
C GLY A 175 -10.15 6.16 -2.76
N GLY A 176 -9.68 5.35 -3.73
CA GLY A 176 -10.56 4.83 -4.78
C GLY A 176 -11.76 4.07 -4.17
N ILE A 177 -11.50 3.18 -3.21
CA ILE A 177 -12.49 2.61 -2.29
C ILE A 177 -12.33 3.29 -0.93
N SER A 178 -13.44 3.74 -0.36
CA SER A 178 -13.47 4.29 1.00
C SER A 178 -13.50 3.16 2.02
N ASN A 179 -12.74 3.31 3.10
CA ASN A 179 -12.77 2.38 4.22
C ASN A 179 -12.75 3.11 5.55
N VAL A 180 -13.30 2.44 6.57
CA VAL A 180 -13.35 2.96 7.93
C VAL A 180 -12.71 1.98 8.90
N THR A 181 -12.03 2.52 9.90
CA THR A 181 -11.63 1.79 11.10
C THR A 181 -12.25 2.45 12.32
N TYR A 182 -13.12 1.72 13.03
CA TYR A 182 -13.66 2.10 14.32
C TYR A 182 -12.78 1.57 15.45
N LEU A 183 -12.25 2.51 16.24
CA LEU A 183 -11.47 2.28 17.45
C LEU A 183 -12.34 2.62 18.66
N PRO A 184 -12.92 1.64 19.38
CA PRO A 184 -13.69 1.93 20.59
C PRO A 184 -12.79 2.46 21.71
N ALA A 185 -13.33 3.37 22.53
CA ALA A 185 -12.69 3.83 23.75
C ALA A 185 -12.29 2.64 24.62
N TRP A 186 -11.04 2.63 25.09
CA TRP A 186 -10.49 1.56 25.92
C TRP A 186 -10.47 0.15 25.30
N GLY A 187 -10.97 -0.05 24.07
CA GLY A 187 -11.14 -1.39 23.48
C GLY A 187 -9.83 -2.06 23.04
N ALA A 188 -9.81 -3.39 23.07
CA ALA A 188 -8.70 -4.23 22.62
C ALA A 188 -8.76 -4.51 21.11
N LEU A 189 -7.70 -5.10 20.52
CA LEU A 189 -7.66 -5.44 19.09
C LEU A 189 -8.91 -6.19 18.56
N PRO A 190 -9.50 -7.19 19.28
CA PRO A 190 -10.70 -7.89 18.79
C PRO A 190 -11.97 -7.02 18.73
N SER A 191 -11.98 -5.88 19.43
CA SER A 191 -13.10 -4.95 19.44
C SER A 191 -13.09 -3.98 18.25
N LEU A 192 -12.02 -3.97 17.46
CA LEU A 192 -11.92 -3.18 16.25
C LEU A 192 -12.96 -3.61 15.23
N ARG A 193 -13.48 -2.64 14.49
CA ARG A 193 -14.29 -2.91 13.30
C ARG A 193 -13.66 -2.13 12.16
N ALA A 194 -13.31 -2.83 11.09
CA ALA A 194 -12.82 -2.21 9.88
C ALA A 194 -13.47 -2.88 8.69
N PHE A 195 -13.90 -2.06 7.73
CA PHE A 195 -14.57 -2.53 6.52
C PHE A 195 -14.54 -1.44 5.46
N ASP A 196 -14.67 -1.86 4.21
CA ASP A 196 -14.88 -0.94 3.10
C ASP A 196 -16.32 -0.43 3.15
N THR A 197 -16.49 0.89 3.01
CA THR A 197 -17.82 1.51 3.01
C THR A 197 -18.42 1.60 1.60
N GLY A 198 -17.60 1.42 0.56
CA GLY A 198 -17.99 1.50 -0.85
C GLY A 198 -17.04 2.39 -1.68
N PRO A 199 -17.45 2.80 -2.89
CA PRO A 199 -16.66 3.69 -3.73
C PRO A 199 -16.35 5.02 -3.01
N GLY A 200 -15.11 5.48 -3.14
CA GLY A 200 -14.66 6.81 -2.75
C GLY A 200 -14.45 7.67 -3.99
N ASN A 201 -13.20 8.06 -4.24
CA ASN A 201 -12.87 8.97 -5.34
C ASN A 201 -12.99 8.34 -6.73
N MET A 202 -12.96 7.00 -6.87
CA MET A 202 -12.94 6.37 -8.21
C MET A 202 -14.13 6.77 -9.11
N VAL A 203 -15.30 7.03 -8.52
CA VAL A 203 -16.49 7.46 -9.26
C VAL A 203 -16.38 8.94 -9.64
N LEU A 204 -15.83 9.76 -8.74
CA LEU A 204 -15.57 11.17 -8.99
C LEU A 204 -14.53 11.33 -10.09
N ASP A 205 -13.41 10.62 -10.00
CA ASP A 205 -12.32 10.65 -10.97
C ASP A 205 -12.82 10.21 -12.36
N ALA A 206 -13.66 9.16 -12.43
CA ALA A 206 -14.26 8.71 -13.68
C ALA A 206 -15.23 9.75 -14.27
N LEU A 207 -16.04 10.42 -13.44
CA LEU A 207 -16.94 11.48 -13.88
C LEU A 207 -16.18 12.71 -14.36
N VAL A 208 -15.16 13.17 -13.61
CA VAL A 208 -14.31 14.30 -13.98
C VAL A 208 -13.58 14.00 -15.29
N SER A 209 -12.96 12.83 -15.41
CA SER A 209 -12.30 12.40 -16.64
C SER A 209 -13.26 12.39 -17.83
N ARG A 210 -14.48 11.85 -17.66
CA ARG A 210 -15.50 11.83 -18.73
C ARG A 210 -15.97 13.23 -19.11
N LEU A 211 -16.27 14.10 -18.14
CA LEU A 211 -16.79 15.45 -18.38
C LEU A 211 -15.75 16.39 -18.98
N THR A 212 -14.48 16.19 -18.61
CA THR A 212 -13.36 17.00 -19.07
C THR A 212 -12.61 16.39 -20.25
N LYS A 213 -13.11 15.29 -20.83
CA LYS A 213 -12.48 14.55 -21.93
C LYS A 213 -11.01 14.19 -21.61
N GLY A 214 -10.75 13.81 -20.36
CA GLY A 214 -9.43 13.39 -19.87
C GLY A 214 -8.45 14.53 -19.60
N THR A 215 -8.90 15.79 -19.58
CA THR A 215 -8.02 16.92 -19.23
C THR A 215 -7.85 17.12 -17.73
N GLN A 216 -8.70 16.49 -16.92
CA GLN A 216 -8.60 16.44 -15.46
C GLN A 216 -8.94 15.02 -14.97
N SER A 217 -8.41 14.65 -13.80
CA SER A 217 -8.73 13.43 -13.06
C SER A 217 -8.69 13.73 -11.57
#